data_AF-A0A813P4Q2-F1
#
_entry.id   AF-A0A813P4Q2-F1
#
_cell.length_a   1.000
_cell.length_b   1.000
_cell.length_c   1.000
_cell.angle_alpha   90.00
_cell.angle_beta   90.00
_cell.angle_gamma   90.00
#
_symmetry.space_group_name_H-M   'P 1'
#
loop_
_entity.id
_entity.type
_entity.pdbx_description
1 polymer ?
#
loop_
_entity_poly.entity_id
_entity_poly.type
_entity_poly.pdbx_seq_one_letter_code
_entity_poly.pdbx_strand_id
1 'polypeptide(L)'
;MTLHISTVILLMISILTSHVFSYCIQGALQSETTKFGNTVKYCEYNKIKVLPGASFKLTAPDCLDCKCLTGGLECCGYGFATGTVAAPEGCIAYNDACNLVFVKKDNASELCFPPKPMKKGKKNMKDTKNTKDAKSKKTAT
;
A
#
# COMPACT_ATOMS: atom_id res chain seq x y z
N MET A 1 4.56 47.67 16.96
CA MET A 1 3.54 46.61 17.15
C MET A 1 3.14 45.88 15.86
N THR A 2 3.30 46.47 14.66
CA THR A 2 2.95 45.84 13.37
C THR A 2 3.89 44.69 12.94
N LEU A 3 5.14 44.69 13.39
CA LEU A 3 6.14 43.66 13.02
C LEU A 3 5.83 42.25 13.56
N HIS A 4 5.14 42.16 14.70
CA HIS A 4 4.72 40.87 15.28
C HIS A 4 3.52 40.24 14.55
N ILE A 5 2.65 41.06 13.97
CA ILE A 5 1.45 40.56 13.27
C ILE A 5 1.85 39.91 11.94
N SER A 6 2.81 40.49 11.22
CA SER A 6 3.29 39.97 9.94
C SER A 6 4.00 38.60 10.07
N THR A 7 4.76 38.39 11.15
CA THR A 7 5.45 37.11 11.38
C THR A 7 4.49 35.99 11.74
N VAL A 8 3.44 36.26 12.53
CA VAL A 8 2.40 35.27 12.87
C VAL A 8 1.60 34.83 11.63
N ILE A 9 1.28 35.76 10.73
CA ILE A 9 0.55 35.45 9.49
C ILE A 9 1.38 34.54 8.57
N LEU A 10 2.69 34.83 8.40
CA LEU A 10 3.61 34.00 7.62
C LEU A 10 3.76 32.57 8.19
N LEU A 11 3.75 32.43 9.52
CA LEU A 11 3.87 31.16 10.21
C LEU A 11 2.58 30.31 10.08
N MET A 12 1.40 30.95 10.12
CA MET A 12 0.13 30.25 9.86
C MET A 12 0.02 29.76 8.42
N ILE A 13 0.42 30.56 7.43
CA ILE A 13 0.38 30.17 6.00
C ILE A 13 1.29 28.98 5.71
N SER A 14 2.46 28.88 6.36
CA SER A 14 3.39 27.77 6.15
C SER A 14 2.96 26.45 6.79
N ILE A 15 2.10 26.48 7.81
CA ILE A 15 1.49 25.26 8.38
C ILE A 15 0.42 24.70 7.43
N LEU A 16 -0.33 25.57 6.74
CA LEU A 16 -1.41 25.20 5.81
C LEU A 16 -0.92 24.57 4.49
N THR A 17 0.36 24.69 4.13
CA THR A 17 0.89 24.18 2.85
C THR A 17 1.52 22.79 2.93
N SER A 18 1.60 22.18 4.11
CA SER A 18 2.18 20.85 4.30
C SER A 18 1.15 19.72 4.19
N HIS A 19 0.25 19.82 3.21
CA HIS A 19 -0.59 18.68 2.83
C HIS A 19 0.24 17.69 2.02
N VAL A 20 0.77 16.67 2.69
CA VAL A 20 1.27 15.48 2.01
C VAL A 20 0.06 14.80 1.36
N PHE A 21 -0.06 14.89 0.04
CA PHE A 21 -1.16 14.29 -0.71
C PHE A 21 -0.99 12.76 -0.73
N SER A 22 -1.37 12.10 0.36
CA SER A 22 -1.66 10.67 0.37
C SER A 22 -3.00 10.47 -0.31
N TYR A 23 -3.03 9.74 -1.43
CA TYR A 23 -4.28 9.36 -2.08
C TYR A 23 -4.94 8.23 -1.28
N CYS A 24 -5.97 8.56 -0.50
CA CYS A 24 -6.83 7.58 0.15
C CYS A 24 -8.27 7.76 -0.34
N ILE A 25 -8.94 6.65 -0.59
CA ILE A 25 -10.36 6.58 -0.92
C ILE A 25 -11.10 5.93 0.25
N GLN A 26 -12.30 6.44 0.53
CA GLN A 26 -13.18 5.89 1.54
C GLN A 26 -14.49 5.42 0.90
N GLY A 27 -14.99 4.28 1.33
CA GLY A 27 -16.24 3.68 0.87
C GLY A 27 -17.20 3.45 2.04
N ALA A 28 -18.49 3.60 1.79
CA ALA A 28 -19.51 3.37 2.81
C ALA A 28 -19.62 1.87 3.18
N LEU A 29 -19.97 1.62 4.43
CA LEU A 29 -20.31 0.28 4.90
C LEU A 29 -21.69 -0.12 4.38
N GLN A 30 -21.79 -1.32 3.80
CA GLN A 30 -23.04 -1.88 3.29
C GLN A 30 -23.59 -2.93 4.27
N SER A 31 -24.89 -3.19 4.18
CA SER A 31 -25.54 -4.27 4.94
C SER A 31 -26.52 -5.04 4.06
N GLU A 32 -26.54 -6.36 4.22
CA GLU A 32 -27.47 -7.26 3.55
C GLU A 32 -28.12 -8.20 4.57
N THR A 33 -29.42 -8.40 4.42
CA THR A 33 -30.19 -9.34 5.22
C THR A 33 -30.17 -10.71 4.55
N THR A 34 -29.58 -11.70 5.20
CA THR A 34 -29.55 -13.08 4.74
C THR A 34 -30.95 -13.68 4.69
N LYS A 35 -31.11 -14.80 3.96
CA LYS A 35 -32.37 -15.56 3.90
C LYS A 35 -32.91 -16.00 5.27
N PHE A 36 -32.05 -16.03 6.29
CA PHE A 36 -32.39 -16.41 7.66
C PHE A 36 -32.71 -15.20 8.57
N GLY A 37 -32.77 -13.99 8.02
CA GLY A 37 -33.07 -12.76 8.77
C GLY A 37 -31.86 -12.14 9.49
N ASN A 38 -30.67 -12.72 9.38
CA ASN A 38 -29.45 -12.14 9.95
C ASN A 38 -28.93 -11.01 9.06
N THR A 39 -28.64 -9.85 9.65
CA THR A 39 -28.00 -8.72 8.97
C THR A 39 -26.49 -8.85 9.01
N VAL A 40 -25.83 -8.91 7.85
CA VAL A 40 -24.37 -8.94 7.72
C VAL A 40 -23.89 -7.61 7.18
N LYS A 41 -22.91 -7.00 7.85
CA LYS A 41 -22.23 -5.79 7.40
C LYS A 41 -20.99 -6.16 6.60
N TYR A 42 -20.74 -5.46 5.49
CA TYR A 42 -19.58 -5.68 4.64
C TYR A 42 -19.16 -4.39 3.93
N CYS A 43 -17.92 -4.32 3.52
CA CYS A 43 -17.43 -3.34 2.56
C CYS A 43 -17.46 -3.95 1.16
N GLU A 44 -17.72 -3.15 0.14
CA GLU A 44 -17.64 -3.58 -1.26
C GLU A 44 -16.54 -2.82 -1.99
N TYR A 45 -15.65 -3.55 -2.63
CA TYR A 45 -14.60 -2.99 -3.48
C TYR A 45 -14.47 -3.82 -4.76
N ASN A 46 -14.62 -3.21 -5.93
CA ASN A 46 -14.57 -3.91 -7.22
C ASN A 46 -15.44 -5.19 -7.26
N LYS A 47 -16.67 -5.12 -6.73
CA LYS A 47 -17.64 -6.23 -6.61
C LYS A 47 -17.22 -7.36 -5.65
N ILE A 48 -16.14 -7.18 -4.90
CA ILE A 48 -15.71 -8.10 -3.84
C ILE A 48 -16.30 -7.61 -2.52
N LYS A 49 -17.03 -8.50 -1.84
CA LYS A 49 -17.54 -8.25 -0.49
C LYS A 49 -16.49 -8.64 0.54
N VAL A 50 -16.13 -7.71 1.41
CA VAL A 50 -15.08 -7.86 2.41
C VAL A 50 -15.70 -7.62 3.78
N LEU A 51 -15.44 -8.53 4.73
CA LEU A 51 -15.99 -8.40 6.08
C LEU A 51 -15.22 -7.36 6.91
N PRO A 52 -15.88 -6.67 7.87
CA PRO A 52 -15.20 -5.78 8.80
C PRO A 52 -14.06 -6.49 9.55
N GLY A 53 -12.93 -5.81 9.69
CA GLY A 53 -11.69 -6.33 10.28
C GLY A 53 -10.72 -6.93 9.26
N ALA A 54 -11.15 -7.19 8.03
CA ALA A 54 -10.25 -7.68 6.99
C ALA A 54 -9.39 -6.54 6.41
N SER A 55 -8.17 -6.90 6.03
CA SER A 55 -7.23 -6.04 5.30
C SER A 55 -6.67 -6.79 4.11
N PHE A 56 -6.47 -6.10 3.00
CA PHE A 56 -5.99 -6.68 1.76
C PHE A 56 -5.20 -5.65 0.95
N LYS A 57 -4.20 -6.14 0.21
CA LYS A 57 -3.38 -5.32 -0.67
C LYS A 57 -3.69 -5.64 -2.13
N LEU A 58 -3.91 -4.58 -2.89
CA LEU A 58 -4.00 -4.62 -4.34
C LEU A 58 -2.63 -4.28 -4.90
N THR A 59 -2.09 -5.19 -5.69
CA THR A 59 -0.84 -4.98 -6.42
C THR A 59 -1.11 -4.16 -7.70
N ALA A 60 -0.15 -4.11 -8.62
CA ALA A 60 -0.33 -3.43 -9.89
C ALA A 60 -1.62 -3.89 -10.60
N PRO A 61 -2.42 -2.96 -11.17
CA PRO A 61 -2.07 -1.54 -11.40
C PRO A 61 -2.42 -0.58 -10.24
N ASP A 62 -3.25 -1.00 -9.28
CA ASP A 62 -3.90 -0.07 -8.34
C ASP A 62 -3.00 0.36 -7.18
N CYS A 63 -2.14 -0.53 -6.70
CA CYS A 63 -1.18 -0.23 -5.63
C CYS A 63 -1.84 0.37 -4.37
N LEU A 64 -2.94 -0.24 -3.92
CA LEU A 64 -3.72 0.19 -2.76
C LEU A 64 -3.61 -0.80 -1.61
N ASP A 65 -3.48 -0.29 -0.39
CA ASP A 65 -3.64 -1.02 0.86
C ASP A 65 -5.02 -0.69 1.43
N CYS A 66 -5.89 -1.69 1.50
CA CYS A 66 -7.29 -1.55 1.83
C CYS A 66 -7.62 -2.23 3.17
N LYS A 67 -8.49 -1.59 3.95
CA LYS A 67 -9.00 -2.10 5.22
C LYS A 67 -10.51 -1.87 5.27
N CYS A 68 -11.26 -2.93 5.58
CA CYS A 68 -12.68 -2.79 5.90
C CYS A 68 -12.82 -2.57 7.40
N LEU A 69 -13.11 -1.34 7.80
CA LEU A 69 -13.34 -0.94 9.17
C LEU A 69 -14.83 -1.05 9.52
N THR A 70 -15.15 -0.90 10.80
CA THR A 70 -16.55 -0.85 11.26
C THR A 70 -17.32 0.36 10.73
N GLY A 71 -16.62 1.40 10.28
CA GLY A 71 -17.20 2.61 9.68
C GLY A 71 -17.30 2.58 8.15
N GLY A 72 -16.64 1.64 7.48
CA GLY A 72 -16.55 1.61 6.02
C GLY A 72 -15.20 1.11 5.51
N LEU A 73 -15.02 1.17 4.20
CA LEU A 73 -13.77 0.83 3.53
C LEU A 73 -12.82 2.02 3.55
N GLU A 74 -11.55 1.77 3.85
CA GLU A 74 -10.46 2.73 3.66
C GLU A 74 -9.39 2.07 2.79
N CYS A 75 -9.05 2.68 1.65
CA CYS A 75 -7.96 2.23 0.78
C CYS A 75 -6.99 3.37 0.55
N CYS A 76 -5.71 3.16 0.85
CA CYS A 76 -4.67 4.16 0.65
C CYS A 76 -3.62 3.67 -0.34
N GLY A 77 -3.15 4.55 -1.21
CA GLY A 77 -2.06 4.27 -2.14
C GLY A 77 -0.74 3.99 -1.43
N TYR A 78 0.02 3.01 -1.93
CA TYR A 78 1.38 2.71 -1.48
C TYR A 78 2.36 2.65 -2.66
N GLY A 79 3.65 2.81 -2.33
CA GLY A 79 4.74 2.91 -3.30
C GLY A 79 4.49 3.95 -4.40
N PHE A 80 4.35 3.53 -5.65
CA PHE A 80 4.10 4.46 -6.78
C PHE A 80 2.80 5.27 -6.61
N ALA A 81 1.78 4.72 -5.94
CA ALA A 81 0.49 5.39 -5.76
C ALA A 81 0.42 6.29 -4.51
N THR A 82 1.52 6.50 -3.76
CA THR A 82 1.47 7.33 -2.52
C THR A 82 1.33 8.82 -2.80
N GLY A 83 1.36 9.26 -4.06
CA GLY A 83 1.26 10.65 -4.48
C GLY A 83 2.30 11.04 -5.52
N THR A 84 2.47 12.35 -5.71
CA THR A 84 3.40 12.91 -6.69
C THR A 84 4.83 12.83 -6.19
N VAL A 85 5.66 12.00 -6.81
CA VAL A 85 7.10 12.00 -6.55
C VAL A 85 7.83 12.70 -7.69
N ALA A 86 8.53 13.78 -7.37
CA ALA A 86 9.33 14.51 -8.34
C ALA A 86 10.55 13.65 -8.74
N ALA A 87 10.65 13.32 -10.03
CA ALA A 87 11.83 12.67 -10.56
C ALA A 87 13.00 13.68 -10.59
N PRO A 88 14.22 13.28 -10.18
CA PRO A 88 15.41 14.09 -10.34
C PRO A 88 15.70 14.42 -11.81
N GLU A 89 16.49 15.47 -12.04
CA GLU A 89 16.89 15.86 -13.39
C GLU A 89 17.58 14.71 -14.14
N GLY A 90 17.21 14.49 -15.40
CA GLY A 90 17.73 13.39 -16.21
C GLY A 90 17.08 12.02 -15.92
N CYS A 91 16.11 11.95 -15.01
CA CYS A 91 15.44 10.72 -14.63
C CYS A 91 13.93 10.77 -14.92
N ILE A 92 13.33 9.59 -15.10
CA ILE A 92 11.89 9.40 -15.15
C ILE A 92 11.48 8.40 -14.07
N ALA A 93 10.33 8.66 -13.44
CA ALA A 93 9.71 7.75 -12.49
C ALA A 93 8.97 6.64 -13.25
N TYR A 94 9.21 5.40 -12.86
CA TYR A 94 8.59 4.21 -13.41
C TYR A 94 7.91 3.41 -12.29
N ASN A 95 6.75 2.82 -12.59
CA ASN A 95 6.02 1.95 -11.68
C ASN A 95 6.39 0.49 -11.96
N ASP A 96 7.25 -0.09 -11.12
CA ASP A 96 7.61 -1.51 -11.18
C ASP A 96 6.89 -2.29 -10.07
N ALA A 97 5.74 -2.87 -10.39
CA ALA A 97 4.92 -3.64 -9.45
C ALA A 97 4.65 -2.89 -8.12
N CYS A 98 4.21 -1.63 -8.22
CA CYS A 98 4.00 -0.71 -7.11
C CYS A 98 5.26 -0.16 -6.46
N ASN A 99 6.45 -0.55 -6.90
CA ASN A 99 7.69 0.10 -6.47
C ASN A 99 7.98 1.29 -7.38
N LEU A 100 8.32 2.42 -6.76
CA LEU A 100 8.79 3.57 -7.49
C LEU A 100 10.27 3.38 -7.84
N VAL A 101 10.55 3.32 -9.13
CA VAL A 101 11.91 3.17 -9.66
C VAL A 101 12.23 4.38 -10.52
N PHE A 102 13.44 4.93 -10.37
CA PHE A 102 13.91 6.02 -11.23
C PHE A 102 14.89 5.46 -12.25
N VAL A 103 14.57 5.62 -13.53
CA VAL A 103 15.43 5.22 -14.66
C VAL A 103 15.90 6.45 -15.41
N LYS A 104 17.04 6.35 -16.10
CA LYS A 104 17.56 7.46 -16.90
C LYS A 104 16.62 7.75 -18.07
N LYS A 105 16.43 9.03 -18.38
CA LYS A 105 15.59 9.48 -19.50
C LYS A 105 16.09 8.96 -20.84
N ASP A 106 17.41 8.87 -21.01
CA ASP A 106 18.06 8.41 -22.24
C ASP A 106 18.24 6.89 -22.31
N ASN A 107 18.12 6.19 -21.16
CA ASN A 107 18.24 4.72 -21.10
C ASN A 107 17.36 4.14 -19.98
N ALA A 108 16.19 3.62 -20.35
CA ALA A 108 15.25 3.00 -19.41
C ALA A 108 15.77 1.71 -18.74
N SER A 109 16.86 1.12 -19.24
CA SER A 109 17.49 -0.07 -18.64
C SER A 109 18.44 0.29 -17.49
N GLU A 110 18.76 1.57 -17.31
CA GLU A 110 19.68 2.05 -16.28
C GLU A 110 18.94 2.77 -15.17
N LEU A 111 19.17 2.33 -13.93
CA LEU A 111 18.67 3.00 -12.74
C LEU A 111 19.42 4.31 -12.50
N CYS A 112 18.70 5.38 -12.17
CA CYS A 112 19.30 6.62 -11.69
C CYS A 112 19.97 6.46 -10.33
N PHE A 113 19.40 5.62 -9.46
CA PHE A 113 19.92 5.32 -8.13
C PHE A 113 20.08 3.81 -8.01
N PRO A 114 21.25 3.24 -8.34
CA PRO A 114 21.47 1.82 -8.16
C PRO A 114 21.32 1.48 -6.67
N PRO A 115 20.64 0.37 -6.32
CA PRO A 115 20.50 -0.04 -4.93
C PRO A 115 21.90 -0.22 -4.34
N LYS A 116 22.13 0.35 -3.14
CA LYS A 116 23.39 0.15 -2.42
C LYS A 116 23.62 -1.35 -2.27
N PRO A 117 24.83 -1.87 -2.52
CA PRO A 117 25.09 -3.30 -2.36
C PRO A 117 24.79 -3.67 -0.90
N MET A 118 23.74 -4.47 -0.70
CA MET A 118 23.44 -5.01 0.62
C MET A 118 24.64 -5.83 1.05
N LYS A 119 25.34 -5.38 2.10
CA LYS A 119 26.38 -6.17 2.75
C LYS A 119 25.77 -7.53 3.03
N LYS A 120 26.26 -8.58 2.35
CA LYS A 120 25.83 -9.96 2.56
C LYS A 120 26.05 -10.29 4.04
N GLY A 121 24.99 -10.17 4.84
CA GLY A 121 24.96 -10.78 6.15
C GLY A 121 25.15 -12.28 5.92
N LYS A 122 26.25 -12.84 6.43
CA LYS A 122 26.47 -14.29 6.50
C LYS A 122 25.29 -14.89 7.27
N LYS A 123 24.21 -15.25 6.58
CA LYS A 123 23.17 -16.12 7.12
C LYS A 123 23.83 -17.48 7.26
N ASN A 124 24.22 -17.83 8.49
CA ASN A 124 24.57 -19.19 8.84
C ASN A 124 23.31 -20.03 8.63
N MET A 125 23.22 -20.64 7.44
CA MET A 125 22.24 -21.66 7.11
C MET A 125 22.66 -22.94 7.84
N LYS A 126 22.28 -23.04 9.12
CA LYS A 126 22.25 -24.30 9.84
C LYS A 126 20.81 -24.78 9.92
N ASP A 127 20.59 -25.88 9.22
CA ASP A 127 19.74 -26.99 9.64
C ASP A 127 18.25 -26.71 9.85
N THR A 128 17.46 -26.97 8.81
CA THR A 128 16.16 -27.63 9.00
C THR A 128 15.96 -28.64 7.89
N LYS A 129 16.54 -29.82 8.12
CA LYS A 129 16.27 -31.07 7.43
C LYS A 129 15.19 -31.82 8.22
N ASN A 130 14.30 -32.51 7.50
CA ASN A 130 13.20 -33.37 7.96
C ASN A 130 11.95 -32.58 8.42
N THR A 131 10.74 -32.85 7.93
CA THR A 131 10.13 -34.17 7.76
C THR A 131 9.10 -34.15 6.62
N LYS A 132 9.43 -34.79 5.50
CA LYS A 132 8.42 -35.49 4.67
C LYS A 132 8.37 -36.89 5.25
N ASP A 133 7.22 -37.33 5.76
CA ASP A 133 6.78 -38.74 5.83
C ASP A 133 5.57 -38.89 6.77
N ALA A 134 4.37 -38.87 6.20
CA ALA A 134 3.17 -39.55 6.72
C ALA A 134 2.12 -39.53 5.58
N LYS A 135 2.29 -40.36 4.56
CA LYS A 135 1.77 -41.74 4.49
C LYS A 135 0.26 -41.77 4.23
N SER A 136 -0.03 -41.79 2.94
CA SER A 136 -1.17 -42.43 2.30
C SER A 136 -1.45 -43.82 2.91
N LYS A 137 -2.70 -44.06 3.32
CA LYS A 137 -3.35 -45.39 3.43
C LYS A 137 -4.86 -45.13 3.48
N LYS A 138 -5.63 -45.61 2.47
CA LYS A 138 -6.53 -46.79 2.54
C LYS A 138 -7.80 -46.53 3.39
N THR A 139 -9.03 -46.81 3.00
CA THR A 139 -9.61 -47.85 2.13
C THR A 139 -11.10 -47.52 1.94
N ALA A 140 -11.65 -47.96 0.80
CA ALA A 140 -13.06 -48.01 0.48
C ALA A 140 -13.90 -48.79 1.50
N THR A 141 -15.12 -48.35 1.75
CA THR A 141 -16.28 -49.25 1.94
C THR A 141 -17.51 -48.52 1.44
#